data_AF-A0A6G8BT62-F1
#
_entry.id   AF-A0A6G8BT62-F1
#
_cell.length_a   1.000
_cell.length_b   1.000
_cell.length_c   1.000
_cell.angle_alpha   90.00
_cell.angle_beta   90.00
_cell.angle_gamma   90.00
#
_symmetry.space_group_name_H-M   'P 1'
#
loop_
_entity.id
_entity.type
_entity.pdbx_description
1 polymer ?
#
loop_
_entity_poly.entity_id
_entity_poly.type
_entity_poly.pdbx_seq_one_letter_code
_entity_poly.pdbx_strand_id
1 'polypeptide(L)'
;MNKILVVMMAAGLMAGCANRYSFEGQHYKGEKRFQTAVEQTRVASIAQVTPLPAPLSDKKLVAVLPGVQAITAENTKRIQAENRRVPQGKEAVMISTLSKSNYDLVRAMYEGVSKRGIYKEVEIRDAASMVVSVEPSPDYDVIYFTEPALNSGQYFFASSKHGKQVFAYDRSGVGPAAKVNAFIEAVQALAIRN
;
A
#
# COMPACT_ATOMS: atom_id res chain seq x y z
N MET A 1 -36.16 -17.34 -7.46
CA MET A 1 -36.33 -16.39 -8.58
C MET A 1 -37.21 -15.23 -8.12
N ASN A 2 -36.63 -14.04 -7.93
CA ASN A 2 -37.31 -12.76 -8.17
C ASN A 2 -36.28 -11.62 -8.09
N LYS A 3 -36.15 -10.89 -9.20
CA LYS A 3 -35.36 -9.66 -9.37
C LYS A 3 -36.32 -8.48 -9.30
N ILE A 4 -36.11 -7.50 -8.40
CA ILE A 4 -36.50 -6.08 -8.53
C ILE A 4 -35.57 -5.34 -7.53
N LEU A 5 -34.46 -4.66 -7.87
CA LEU A 5 -34.26 -3.45 -8.67
C LEU A 5 -34.96 -2.22 -8.07
N VAL A 6 -34.25 -1.49 -7.19
CA VAL A 6 -34.57 -0.09 -6.88
C VAL A 6 -33.32 0.76 -7.11
N VAL A 7 -33.39 1.48 -8.22
CA VAL A 7 -32.46 2.49 -8.70
C VAL A 7 -32.90 3.86 -8.15
N MET A 8 -31.95 4.54 -7.50
CA MET A 8 -31.63 5.99 -7.46
C MET A 8 -32.67 7.14 -7.53
N MET A 9 -32.19 8.25 -6.92
CA MET A 9 -32.40 9.71 -7.19
C MET A 9 -33.49 10.44 -6.40
N ALA A 10 -33.37 11.73 -6.03
CA ALA A 10 -32.28 12.68 -5.78
C ALA A 10 -32.96 14.00 -5.36
N ALA A 11 -32.36 14.80 -4.46
CA ALA A 11 -32.58 16.24 -4.31
C ALA A 11 -31.49 16.79 -3.35
N GLY A 12 -30.79 17.91 -3.55
CA GLY A 12 -30.78 18.91 -4.61
C GLY A 12 -30.12 20.19 -4.05
N LEU A 13 -29.51 20.98 -4.95
CA LEU A 13 -29.11 22.39 -4.82
C LEU A 13 -27.69 22.74 -4.31
N MET A 14 -26.84 23.03 -5.31
CA MET A 14 -25.96 24.21 -5.41
C MET A 14 -25.08 24.55 -4.19
N ALA A 15 -24.05 23.74 -3.95
CA ALA A 15 -22.84 24.17 -3.23
C ALA A 15 -21.64 23.33 -3.68
N GLY A 16 -20.86 23.84 -4.64
CA GLY A 16 -19.49 23.40 -4.98
C GLY A 16 -19.28 21.91 -5.28
N CYS A 17 -18.95 21.60 -6.54
CA CYS A 17 -18.54 20.29 -7.08
C CYS A 17 -17.27 19.68 -6.42
N ALA A 18 -17.23 19.48 -5.11
CA ALA A 18 -16.13 18.81 -4.42
C ALA A 18 -16.34 17.29 -4.44
N ASN A 19 -15.39 16.55 -5.01
CA ASN A 19 -15.31 15.09 -4.85
C ASN A 19 -15.30 14.75 -3.34
N ARG A 20 -16.08 13.75 -2.93
CA ARG A 20 -16.10 13.25 -1.55
C ARG A 20 -15.27 11.98 -1.48
N TYR A 21 -14.26 11.98 -0.62
CA TYR A 21 -13.42 10.83 -0.34
C TYR A 21 -13.72 10.31 1.06
N SER A 22 -13.48 9.02 1.32
CA SER A 22 -13.69 8.42 2.64
C SER A 22 -12.40 7.75 3.11
N PHE A 23 -12.04 7.95 4.37
CA PHE A 23 -10.88 7.32 5.00
C PHE A 23 -11.08 7.21 6.51
N GLU A 24 -10.78 6.05 7.10
CA GLU A 24 -10.95 5.79 8.54
C GLU A 24 -12.32 6.21 9.10
N GLY A 25 -13.40 5.93 8.36
CA GLY A 25 -14.77 6.28 8.75
C GLY A 25 -15.13 7.77 8.60
N GLN A 26 -14.20 8.62 8.16
CA GLN A 26 -14.42 10.06 7.94
C GLN A 26 -14.58 10.39 6.45
N HIS A 27 -15.35 11.44 6.17
CA HIS A 27 -15.56 11.95 4.81
C HIS A 27 -14.84 13.28 4.59
N TYR A 28 -14.14 13.38 3.47
CA TYR A 28 -13.32 14.53 3.11
C TYR A 28 -13.85 15.18 1.83
N LYS A 29 -14.11 16.48 1.89
CA LYS A 29 -14.45 17.29 0.71
C LYS A 29 -13.17 17.76 0.04
N GLY A 30 -12.85 17.17 -1.10
CA GLY A 30 -11.71 17.52 -1.93
C GLY A 30 -10.43 16.75 -1.62
N GLU A 31 -9.61 16.60 -2.66
CA GLU A 31 -8.36 15.85 -2.67
C GLU A 31 -7.37 16.32 -1.60
N LYS A 32 -7.15 17.63 -1.47
CA LYS A 32 -6.15 18.18 -0.55
C LYS A 32 -6.41 17.75 0.90
N ARG A 33 -7.66 17.87 1.38
CA ARG A 33 -8.02 17.47 2.75
C ARG A 33 -7.89 15.98 2.97
N PHE A 34 -8.28 15.19 1.97
CA PHE A 34 -8.12 13.74 1.99
C PHE A 34 -6.64 13.34 2.08
N GLN A 35 -5.78 13.88 1.20
CA GLN A 35 -4.35 13.57 1.22
C GLN A 35 -3.65 14.04 2.51
N THR A 36 -4.04 15.20 3.05
CA THR A 36 -3.54 15.63 4.36
C THR A 36 -3.89 14.64 5.46
N ALA A 37 -5.12 14.11 5.47
CA ALA A 37 -5.53 13.13 6.48
C ALA A 37 -4.79 11.79 6.32
N VAL A 38 -4.57 11.34 5.08
CA VAL A 38 -3.77 10.14 4.78
C VAL A 38 -2.34 10.33 5.29
N GLU A 39 -1.69 11.45 4.95
CA GLU A 39 -0.31 11.72 5.38
C GLU A 39 -0.19 11.84 6.90
N GLN A 40 -1.11 12.55 7.56
CA GLN A 40 -1.14 12.63 9.02
C GLN A 40 -1.27 11.25 9.66
N THR A 41 -2.11 10.39 9.10
CA THR A 41 -2.31 9.03 9.62
C THR A 41 -1.07 8.16 9.38
N ARG A 42 -0.43 8.26 8.21
CA ARG A 42 0.85 7.60 7.92
C ARG A 42 1.92 8.01 8.94
N VAL A 43 2.13 9.32 9.12
CA VAL A 43 3.13 9.86 10.05
C VAL A 43 2.85 9.40 11.48
N ALA A 44 1.59 9.49 11.93
CA ALA A 44 1.18 9.04 13.25
C ALA A 44 1.40 7.54 13.46
N SER A 45 1.12 6.72 12.44
CA SER A 45 1.32 5.27 12.49
C SER A 45 2.80 4.90 12.63
N ILE A 46 3.69 5.57 11.89
CA ILE A 46 5.13 5.32 11.95
C ILE A 46 5.72 5.86 13.26
N ALA A 47 5.23 6.99 13.77
CA ALA A 47 5.72 7.59 15.01
C ALA A 47 5.53 6.70 16.25
N GLN A 48 4.53 5.81 16.22
CA GLN A 48 4.25 4.84 17.29
C GLN A 48 5.22 3.64 17.29
N VAL A 49 6.01 3.46 16.21
CA VAL A 49 6.96 2.36 16.10
C VAL A 49 8.14 2.60 17.03
N THR A 50 8.29 1.70 18.01
CA THR A 50 9.41 1.70 18.94
C THR A 50 10.62 1.02 18.29
N PRO A 51 11.79 1.68 18.17
CA PRO A 51 13.00 1.03 17.64
C PRO A 51 13.50 -0.12 18.53
N LEU A 52 14.19 -1.08 17.92
CA LEU A 52 14.98 -2.08 18.65
C LEU A 52 16.29 -1.45 19.16
N PRO A 53 16.85 -1.96 20.28
CA PRO A 53 18.12 -1.47 20.80
C PRO A 53 19.30 -1.78 19.87
N ALA A 54 19.21 -2.83 19.06
CA ALA A 54 20.16 -3.19 18.01
C ALA A 54 19.42 -3.91 16.86
N PRO A 55 19.95 -3.86 15.62
CA PRO A 55 19.42 -4.65 14.52
C PRO A 55 19.43 -6.15 14.79
N LEU A 56 18.45 -6.85 14.23
CA LEU A 56 18.38 -8.33 14.29
C LEU A 56 19.17 -8.98 13.16
N SER A 57 19.46 -8.23 12.09
CA SER A 57 20.26 -8.68 10.95
C SER A 57 21.25 -7.59 10.52
N ASP A 58 22.49 -8.00 10.27
CA ASP A 58 23.52 -7.14 9.68
C ASP A 58 23.32 -6.88 8.19
N LYS A 59 22.39 -7.61 7.55
CA LYS A 59 22.04 -7.41 6.15
C LYS A 59 21.26 -6.11 5.94
N LYS A 60 21.21 -5.69 4.68
CA LYS A 60 20.22 -4.73 4.19
C LYS A 60 18.90 -5.44 3.85
N LEU A 61 17.77 -4.76 4.00
CA LEU A 61 16.51 -5.16 3.39
C LEU A 61 16.20 -4.27 2.19
N VAL A 62 15.99 -4.86 1.02
CA VAL A 62 15.47 -4.15 -0.16
C VAL A 62 13.96 -4.36 -0.21
N ALA A 63 13.21 -3.32 0.07
CA ALA A 63 11.75 -3.30 -0.01
C ALA A 63 11.29 -2.73 -1.36
N VAL A 64 10.53 -3.51 -2.13
CA VAL A 64 10.09 -3.10 -3.48
C VAL A 64 8.57 -3.11 -3.59
N LEU A 65 8.00 -2.01 -4.05
CA LEU A 65 6.57 -1.89 -4.32
C LEU A 65 6.33 -1.22 -5.67
N PRO A 66 5.20 -1.53 -6.34
CA PRO A 66 4.81 -0.78 -7.52
C PRO A 66 4.71 0.72 -7.21
N GLY A 67 5.36 1.56 -8.02
CA GLY A 67 5.32 3.00 -7.84
C GLY A 67 3.94 3.58 -8.13
N VAL A 68 3.68 4.80 -7.65
CA VAL A 68 2.39 5.51 -7.86
C VAL A 68 1.97 5.53 -9.34
N GLN A 69 2.92 5.72 -10.24
CA GLN A 69 2.66 5.73 -11.68
C GLN A 69 2.20 4.37 -12.20
N ALA A 70 2.84 3.28 -11.77
CA ALA A 70 2.46 1.92 -12.14
C ALA A 70 1.04 1.58 -11.63
N ILE A 71 0.76 1.91 -10.37
CA ILE A 71 -0.56 1.70 -9.74
C ILE A 71 -1.63 2.52 -10.47
N THR A 72 -1.36 3.79 -10.74
CA THR A 72 -2.32 4.69 -11.41
C THR A 72 -2.60 4.23 -12.84
N ALA A 73 -1.56 3.84 -13.58
CA ALA A 73 -1.70 3.32 -14.94
C ALA A 73 -2.54 2.04 -14.97
N GLU A 74 -2.27 1.11 -14.05
CA GLU A 74 -3.02 -0.14 -13.94
C GLU A 74 -4.49 0.09 -13.55
N ASN A 75 -4.77 0.94 -12.56
CA ASN A 75 -6.14 1.28 -12.17
C ASN A 75 -6.90 1.99 -13.31
N THR A 76 -6.21 2.83 -14.08
CA THR A 76 -6.79 3.48 -15.26
C THR A 76 -7.17 2.43 -16.33
N LYS A 77 -6.29 1.46 -16.60
CA LYS A 77 -6.58 0.36 -17.53
C LYS A 77 -7.78 -0.47 -17.08
N ARG A 78 -7.87 -0.79 -15.79
CA ARG A 78 -8.98 -1.57 -15.21
C ARG A 78 -10.32 -0.86 -15.41
N ILE A 79 -10.39 0.41 -15.04
CA ILE A 79 -11.62 1.21 -15.19
C ILE A 79 -11.96 1.42 -16.67
N GLN A 80 -10.96 1.60 -17.54
CA GLN A 80 -11.19 1.67 -18.97
C GLN A 80 -11.79 0.37 -19.53
N ALA A 81 -11.30 -0.79 -19.10
CA ALA A 81 -11.83 -2.07 -19.53
C ALA A 81 -13.28 -2.29 -19.05
N GLU A 82 -13.58 -1.88 -17.82
CA GLU A 82 -14.92 -1.97 -17.22
C GLU A 82 -15.92 -1.02 -17.90
N ASN A 83 -15.56 0.26 -18.03
CA ASN A 83 -16.44 1.31 -18.55
C ASN A 83 -16.40 1.45 -20.08
N ARG A 84 -15.50 0.71 -20.76
CA ARG A 84 -15.24 0.79 -22.21
C ARG A 84 -14.92 2.21 -22.71
N ARG A 85 -14.39 3.07 -21.84
CA ARG A 85 -13.96 4.45 -22.14
C ARG A 85 -12.78 4.85 -21.26
N VAL A 86 -11.93 5.74 -21.76
CA VAL A 86 -10.83 6.30 -20.98
C VAL A 86 -11.40 7.17 -19.84
N PRO A 87 -10.94 6.99 -18.59
CA PRO A 87 -11.29 7.89 -17.48
C PRO A 87 -10.85 9.33 -17.77
N GLN A 88 -11.74 10.29 -17.51
CA GLN A 88 -11.47 11.71 -17.76
C GLN A 88 -12.01 12.60 -16.63
N GLY A 89 -11.50 13.84 -16.56
CA GLY A 89 -11.95 14.84 -15.59
C GLY A 89 -11.88 14.33 -14.15
N LYS A 90 -13.01 14.43 -13.42
CA LYS A 90 -13.10 14.05 -12.00
C LYS A 90 -12.74 12.58 -11.73
N GLU A 91 -13.03 11.68 -12.65
CA GLU A 91 -12.74 10.24 -12.50
C GLU A 91 -11.23 9.99 -12.56
N ALA A 92 -10.52 10.59 -13.52
CA ALA A 92 -9.07 10.50 -13.61
C ALA A 92 -8.37 11.08 -12.36
N VAL A 93 -8.87 12.21 -11.85
CA VAL A 93 -8.39 12.79 -10.59
C VAL A 93 -8.60 11.81 -9.43
N MET A 94 -9.81 11.23 -9.31
CA MET A 94 -10.12 10.27 -8.26
C MET A 94 -9.21 9.04 -8.31
N ILE A 95 -8.93 8.49 -9.49
CA ILE A 95 -8.02 7.35 -9.67
C ILE A 95 -6.61 7.70 -9.19
N SER A 96 -6.08 8.85 -9.61
CA SER A 96 -4.76 9.31 -9.20
C SER A 96 -4.67 9.53 -7.69
N THR A 97 -5.66 10.24 -7.11
CA THR A 97 -5.74 10.51 -5.67
C THR A 97 -5.77 9.22 -4.85
N LEU A 98 -6.63 8.25 -5.21
CA LEU A 98 -6.75 6.99 -4.47
C LEU A 98 -5.51 6.10 -4.65
N SER A 99 -4.93 6.08 -5.85
CA SER A 99 -3.68 5.34 -6.13
C SER A 99 -2.53 5.86 -5.29
N LYS A 100 -2.37 7.18 -5.18
CA LYS A 100 -1.38 7.81 -4.31
C LYS A 100 -1.60 7.43 -2.84
N SER A 101 -2.82 7.52 -2.34
CA SER A 101 -3.09 7.24 -0.93
C SER A 101 -2.86 5.77 -0.57
N ASN A 102 -3.23 4.84 -1.45
CA ASN A 102 -2.91 3.43 -1.26
C ASN A 102 -1.40 3.20 -1.25
N TYR A 103 -0.66 3.82 -2.16
CA TYR A 103 0.81 3.77 -2.18
C TYR A 103 1.41 4.30 -0.88
N ASP A 104 0.99 5.48 -0.42
CA ASP A 104 1.54 6.10 0.80
C ASP A 104 1.31 5.20 2.03
N LEU A 105 0.11 4.61 2.16
CA LEU A 105 -0.23 3.73 3.28
C LEU A 105 0.51 2.38 3.24
N VAL A 106 0.76 1.83 2.05
CA VAL A 106 1.59 0.62 1.92
C VAL A 106 3.06 0.95 2.19
N ARG A 107 3.56 2.09 1.68
CA ARG A 107 4.92 2.57 1.94
C ARG A 107 5.17 2.75 3.43
N ALA A 108 4.17 3.19 4.19
CA ALA A 108 4.25 3.31 5.65
C ALA A 108 4.63 2.00 6.35
N MET A 109 4.28 0.83 5.79
CA MET A 109 4.67 -0.47 6.35
C MET A 109 6.18 -0.68 6.28
N TYR A 110 6.79 -0.40 5.13
CA TYR A 110 8.24 -0.51 4.93
C TYR A 110 9.01 0.55 5.72
N GLU A 111 8.47 1.77 5.82
CA GLU A 111 9.03 2.82 6.67
C GLU A 111 8.95 2.45 8.15
N GLY A 112 7.88 1.78 8.56
CA GLY A 112 7.76 1.19 9.89
C GLY A 112 8.84 0.14 10.16
N VAL A 113 9.14 -0.74 9.20
CA VAL A 113 10.25 -1.71 9.30
C VAL A 113 11.60 -1.01 9.43
N SER A 114 11.83 0.04 8.64
CA SER A 114 13.02 0.89 8.75
C SER A 114 13.12 1.54 10.13
N LYS A 115 12.03 2.13 10.63
CA LYS A 115 11.97 2.79 11.95
C LYS A 115 12.18 1.81 13.09
N ARG A 116 11.67 0.59 12.98
CA ARG A 116 11.90 -0.49 13.96
C ARG A 116 13.37 -0.88 14.04
N GLY A 117 14.13 -0.71 12.95
CA GLY A 117 15.55 -1.05 12.88
C GLY A 117 15.78 -2.56 12.89
N ILE A 118 14.94 -3.34 12.18
CA ILE A 118 15.08 -4.81 12.13
C ILE A 118 16.37 -5.22 11.38
N TYR A 119 16.62 -4.56 10.26
CA TYR A 119 17.81 -4.70 9.44
C TYR A 119 18.74 -3.51 9.65
N LYS A 120 20.03 -3.69 9.35
CA LYS A 120 21.03 -2.61 9.42
C LYS A 120 20.62 -1.39 8.56
N GLU A 121 20.02 -1.65 7.41
CA GLU A 121 19.49 -0.64 6.51
C GLU A 121 18.24 -1.18 5.81
N VAL A 122 17.29 -0.29 5.49
CA VAL A 122 16.13 -0.61 4.66
C VAL A 122 16.10 0.35 3.48
N GLU A 123 16.20 -0.19 2.27
CA GLU A 123 16.12 0.55 1.02
C GLU A 123 14.75 0.33 0.37
N ILE A 124 13.97 1.40 0.22
CA ILE A 124 12.62 1.34 -0.38
C ILE A 124 12.71 1.78 -1.85
N ARG A 125 12.35 0.90 -2.77
CA ARG A 125 12.40 1.12 -4.22
C ARG A 125 11.02 1.06 -4.85
N ASP A 126 10.76 2.00 -5.76
CA ASP A 126 9.57 1.97 -6.61
C ASP A 126 9.84 1.14 -7.86
N ALA A 127 8.96 0.19 -8.16
CA ALA A 127 8.96 -0.55 -9.41
C ALA A 127 8.11 0.17 -10.47
N ALA A 128 8.55 0.12 -11.72
CA ALA A 128 7.84 0.70 -12.86
C ALA A 128 6.60 -0.11 -13.29
N SER A 129 6.35 -1.28 -12.69
CA SER A 129 5.26 -2.18 -13.07
C SER A 129 4.64 -2.86 -11.85
N MET A 130 3.42 -3.38 -12.01
CA MET A 130 2.73 -4.20 -10.99
C MET A 130 3.34 -5.61 -10.87
N VAL A 131 4.04 -6.08 -11.91
CA VAL A 131 4.79 -7.33 -11.90
C VAL A 131 6.18 -7.04 -11.38
N VAL A 132 6.44 -7.43 -10.13
CA VAL A 132 7.73 -7.27 -9.47
C VAL A 132 8.34 -8.65 -9.22
N SER A 133 9.62 -8.78 -9.51
CA SER A 133 10.46 -9.91 -9.10
C SER A 133 11.86 -9.40 -8.86
N VAL A 134 12.40 -9.64 -7.68
CA VAL A 134 13.72 -9.18 -7.28
C VAL A 134 14.39 -10.31 -6.52
N GLU A 135 15.59 -10.68 -6.96
CA GLU A 135 16.39 -11.75 -6.36
C GLU A 135 17.16 -11.22 -5.14
N PRO A 136 17.31 -12.03 -4.08
CA PRO A 136 18.13 -11.68 -2.93
C PRO A 136 19.62 -11.89 -3.21
N SER A 137 20.46 -11.41 -2.30
CA SER A 137 21.90 -11.67 -2.33
C SER A 137 22.42 -12.11 -0.96
N PRO A 138 23.72 -12.45 -0.83
CA PRO A 138 24.34 -12.65 0.48
C PRO A 138 24.20 -11.42 1.41
N ASP A 139 24.26 -10.20 0.86
CA ASP A 139 24.33 -8.95 1.62
C ASP A 139 22.95 -8.32 1.89
N TYR A 140 21.92 -8.73 1.15
CA TYR A 140 20.57 -8.22 1.35
C TYR A 140 19.48 -9.27 1.16
N ASP A 141 18.47 -9.16 2.01
CA ASP A 141 17.19 -9.82 1.81
C ASP A 141 16.24 -8.88 1.04
N VAL A 142 15.18 -9.43 0.49
CA VAL A 142 14.22 -8.67 -0.32
C VAL A 142 12.81 -8.93 0.18
N ILE A 143 12.01 -7.88 0.30
CA ILE A 143 10.57 -7.98 0.44
C ILE A 143 9.90 -7.22 -0.69
N TYR A 144 8.92 -7.81 -1.36
CA TYR A 144 8.25 -7.13 -2.46
C TYR A 144 6.79 -7.51 -2.60
N PHE A 145 5.99 -6.59 -3.13
CA PHE A 145 4.61 -6.83 -3.56
C PHE A 145 4.54 -6.96 -5.08
N THR A 146 3.81 -7.96 -5.57
CA THR A 146 3.55 -8.17 -7.00
C THR A 146 2.09 -8.50 -7.23
N GLU A 147 1.48 -7.95 -8.27
CA GLU A 147 0.11 -8.23 -8.70
C GLU A 147 0.12 -8.48 -10.22
N PRO A 148 0.45 -9.71 -10.66
CA PRO A 148 0.54 -10.02 -12.08
C PRO A 148 -0.80 -10.11 -12.80
N ALA A 149 -1.89 -10.33 -12.06
CA ALA A 149 -3.25 -10.30 -12.56
C ALA A 149 -4.18 -9.59 -11.55
N LEU A 150 -5.34 -9.15 -12.03
CA LEU A 150 -6.34 -8.50 -11.19
C LEU A 150 -6.67 -9.36 -9.95
N ASN A 151 -6.55 -8.76 -8.76
CA ASN A 151 -6.79 -9.40 -7.46
C ASN A 151 -5.83 -10.55 -7.10
N SER A 152 -4.71 -10.70 -7.82
CA SER A 152 -3.67 -11.70 -7.49
C SER A 152 -2.49 -11.10 -6.72
N GLY A 153 -2.73 -10.00 -6.00
CA GLY A 153 -1.70 -9.28 -5.27
C GLY A 153 -1.13 -10.12 -4.13
N GLN A 154 0.19 -10.31 -4.13
CA GLN A 154 0.89 -11.13 -3.15
C GLN A 154 2.21 -10.48 -2.74
N TYR A 155 2.50 -10.54 -1.44
CA TYR A 155 3.83 -10.23 -0.93
C TYR A 155 4.72 -11.46 -0.94
N PHE A 156 5.99 -11.25 -1.26
CA PHE A 156 7.06 -12.24 -1.15
C PHE A 156 8.19 -11.69 -0.32
N PHE A 157 8.80 -12.59 0.44
CA PHE A 157 10.08 -12.37 1.09
C PHE A 157 11.09 -13.33 0.48
N ALA A 158 12.28 -12.85 0.12
CA ALA A 158 13.34 -13.68 -0.45
C ALA A 158 14.66 -13.44 0.28
N SER A 159 15.35 -14.52 0.63
CA SER A 159 16.71 -14.48 1.17
C SER A 159 17.61 -15.48 0.45
N SER A 160 18.90 -15.21 0.42
CA SER A 160 19.91 -16.12 -0.16
C SER A 160 19.96 -17.47 0.56
N LYS A 161 19.60 -17.51 1.85
CA LYS A 161 19.64 -18.70 2.69
C LYS A 161 18.42 -19.61 2.51
N HIS A 162 17.23 -19.03 2.42
CA HIS A 162 15.96 -19.77 2.44
C HIS A 162 15.11 -19.60 1.19
N GLY A 163 15.66 -18.96 0.16
CA GLY A 163 14.97 -18.70 -1.10
C GLY A 163 13.77 -17.78 -0.95
N LYS A 164 12.86 -17.86 -1.91
CA LYS A 164 11.64 -17.07 -2.00
C LYS A 164 10.49 -17.75 -1.27
N GLN A 165 9.78 -16.99 -0.44
CA GLN A 165 8.65 -17.44 0.36
C GLN A 165 7.50 -16.46 0.25
N VAL A 166 6.28 -16.99 0.34
CA VAL A 166 5.08 -16.15 0.49
C VAL A 166 5.18 -15.40 1.81
N PHE A 167 5.12 -14.08 1.75
CA PHE A 167 5.06 -13.23 2.93
C PHE A 167 3.60 -13.00 3.31
N ALA A 168 3.23 -13.44 4.50
CA ALA A 168 1.93 -13.21 5.09
C ALA A 168 2.11 -12.49 6.43
N TYR A 169 1.18 -11.58 6.73
CA TYR A 169 1.11 -10.85 7.98
C TYR A 169 -0.36 -10.73 8.38
N ASP A 170 -0.62 -10.45 9.65
CA ASP A 170 -1.99 -10.28 10.12
C ASP A 170 -2.61 -9.00 9.53
N ARG A 171 -3.78 -9.16 8.90
CA ARG A 171 -4.55 -8.08 8.28
C ARG A 171 -5.88 -7.83 9.00
N SER A 172 -6.14 -8.53 10.10
CA SER A 172 -7.37 -8.42 10.89
C SER A 172 -7.46 -7.11 11.68
N GLY A 173 -6.31 -6.51 12.01
CA GLY A 173 -6.22 -5.22 12.68
C GLY A 173 -6.86 -4.08 11.87
N VAL A 174 -7.64 -3.25 12.56
CA VAL A 174 -8.32 -2.09 11.97
C VAL A 174 -7.36 -0.90 11.90
N GLY A 175 -7.40 -0.19 10.77
CA GLY A 175 -6.65 1.04 10.54
C GLY A 175 -5.18 0.84 10.14
N PRO A 176 -4.48 1.91 9.70
CA PRO A 176 -3.10 1.82 9.23
C PRO A 176 -2.09 1.43 10.31
N ALA A 177 -2.21 1.94 11.53
CA ALA A 177 -1.25 1.66 12.61
C ALA A 177 -1.18 0.17 12.96
N ALA A 178 -2.34 -0.49 13.08
CA ALA A 178 -2.38 -1.94 13.36
C ALA A 178 -1.72 -2.75 12.22
N LYS A 179 -1.97 -2.37 10.97
CA LYS A 179 -1.37 -3.03 9.79
C LYS A 179 0.13 -2.80 9.70
N VAL A 180 0.61 -1.60 10.02
CA VAL A 180 2.05 -1.30 10.11
C VAL A 180 2.70 -2.19 11.16
N ASN A 181 2.14 -2.27 12.36
CA ASN A 181 2.70 -3.11 13.43
C ASN A 181 2.70 -4.60 13.06
N ALA A 182 1.58 -5.12 12.54
CA ALA A 182 1.50 -6.52 12.11
C ALA A 182 2.52 -6.85 10.99
N PHE A 183 2.74 -5.92 10.06
CA PHE A 183 3.75 -6.07 9.02
C PHE A 183 5.17 -6.08 9.60
N ILE A 184 5.47 -5.17 10.54
CA ILE A 184 6.75 -5.11 11.25
C ILE A 184 7.01 -6.42 11.98
N GLU A 185 6.04 -6.94 12.73
CA GLU A 185 6.16 -8.19 13.48
C GLU A 185 6.44 -9.38 12.56
N ALA A 186 5.75 -9.45 11.42
CA ALA A 186 5.99 -10.51 10.43
C ALA A 186 7.40 -10.42 9.81
N VAL A 187 7.88 -9.21 9.49
CA VAL A 187 9.28 -9.04 9.01
C VAL A 187 10.28 -9.38 10.11
N GLN A 188 10.01 -9.00 11.35
CA GLN A 188 10.87 -9.30 12.50
C GLN A 188 11.00 -10.81 12.69
N ALA A 189 9.89 -11.56 12.57
CA ALA A 189 9.88 -13.01 12.70
C ALA A 189 10.71 -13.70 11.59
N LEU A 190 10.70 -13.16 10.37
CA LEU A 190 11.53 -13.68 9.27
C LEU A 190 13.01 -13.34 9.45
N ALA A 191 13.31 -12.13 9.91
CA ALA A 191 14.70 -11.72 10.19
C ALA A 191 15.36 -12.57 11.27
N ILE A 192 14.62 -13.00 12.31
CA ILE A 192 15.13 -13.91 13.34
C ILE A 192 15.44 -15.32 12.79
N ARG A 193 14.72 -15.75 11.75
CA ARG A 193 14.88 -17.08 11.14
C ARG A 193 15.98 -17.15 10.08
N ASN A 194 16.33 -16.01 9.49
CA ASN A 194 17.36 -15.90 8.47
C ASN A 194 18.74 -15.85 9.09
#